data_AF-A0A959QB44-F1
#
_entry.id   AF-A0A959QB44-F1
#
_cell.length_a   1.000
_cell.length_b   1.000
_cell.length_c   1.000
_cell.angle_alpha   90.00
_cell.angle_beta   90.00
_cell.angle_gamma   90.00
#
_symmetry.space_group_name_H-M   'P 1'
#
loop_
_entity.id
_entity.type
_entity.pdbx_description
1 polymer ?
#
loop_
_entity_poly.entity_id
_entity_poly.type
_entity_poly.pdbx_seq_one_letter_code
_entity_poly.pdbx_strand_id
1 'polypeptide(L)' 'MRRLPLLALALLLGSVSGIAQIPFQNPSFEGDEPQDATVPAGWFPCKEGTTPDILPGVWGVHTEPAEG' A
#
# COMPACT_ATOMS: atom_id res chain seq x y z
N MET A 1 -16.60 43.52 -11.89
CA MET A 1 -16.51 42.72 -10.66
C MET A 1 -17.59 41.63 -10.51
N ARG A 2 -18.78 41.72 -11.14
CA ARG A 2 -19.88 40.75 -10.97
C ARG A 2 -19.63 39.31 -11.48
N ARG A 3 -18.61 39.07 -12.32
CA ARG A 3 -18.31 37.74 -12.90
C ARG A 3 -17.26 36.93 -12.12
N LEU A 4 -16.48 37.58 -11.24
CA LEU A 4 -15.52 36.91 -10.37
C LEU A 4 -16.15 35.82 -9.48
N PRO A 5 -17.30 36.03 -8.82
CA PRO A 5 -17.88 34.99 -7.95
C PRO A 5 -18.34 33.77 -8.75
N LEU A 6 -18.84 33.97 -9.97
CA LEU A 6 -19.24 32.87 -10.86
C LEU A 6 -18.03 32.05 -11.32
N LEU A 7 -16.91 32.71 -11.62
CA LEU A 7 -15.67 32.03 -12.00
C LEU A 7 -15.06 31.24 -10.82
N ALA A 8 -15.08 31.82 -9.62
CA ALA A 8 -14.61 31.16 -8.40
C ALA A 8 -15.46 29.93 -8.06
N LEU A 9 -16.79 30.04 -8.21
CA LEU A 9 -17.71 28.93 -8.01
C LEU A 9 -17.49 27.81 -9.03
N ALA A 10 -17.26 28.14 -10.29
CA ALA A 10 -16.95 27.16 -11.33
C ALA A 10 -15.63 26.41 -11.08
N LEU A 11 -14.59 27.10 -10.58
CA LEU A 11 -13.35 26.45 -10.18
C LEU A 11 -13.52 25.52 -8.96
N LEU A 12 -14.29 25.94 -7.95
CA LEU A 12 -14.58 25.15 -6.75
C LEU A 12 -15.41 23.89 -7.05
N LEU A 13 -16.32 23.97 -8.03
CA LEU A 13 -17.12 22.82 -8.48
C LEU A 13 -16.34 21.87 -9.40
N GLY A 14 -15.27 22.33 -10.04
CA GLY A 14 -14.45 21.55 -10.98
C GLY A 14 -13.36 20.71 -10.32
N SER A 15 -13.05 20.92 -9.04
CA SER A 15 -11.94 20.24 -8.35
C SER A 15 -12.32 18.88 -7.73
N VAL A 16 -13.33 18.19 -8.28
CA VAL A 16 -13.69 16.85 -7.82
C VAL A 16 -12.57 15.89 -8.21
N SER A 17 -11.71 15.59 -7.25
CA SER A 17 -10.70 14.53 -7.39
C SER A 17 -11.45 13.20 -7.37
N GLY A 18 -11.50 12.51 -8.50
CA GLY A 18 -12.02 11.15 -8.56
C GLY A 18 -11.18 10.24 -7.65
N ILE A 19 -11.84 9.33 -6.92
CA ILE A 19 -11.13 8.29 -6.17
C ILE A 19 -10.51 7.34 -7.21
N ALA A 20 -9.26 7.60 -7.56
CA ALA A 20 -8.49 6.80 -8.52
C ALA A 20 -7.65 5.70 -7.84
N GLN A 21 -7.66 5.63 -6.51
CA GLN A 21 -6.89 4.62 -5.79
C GLN A 21 -7.58 3.26 -5.91
N ILE A 22 -6.87 2.31 -6.51
CA ILE A 22 -7.29 0.92 -6.54
C ILE A 22 -7.05 0.34 -5.14
N PRO A 23 -8.08 -0.16 -4.44
CA PRO A 23 -7.88 -0.83 -3.17
C PRO A 23 -7.08 -2.10 -3.42
N PHE A 24 -6.00 -2.27 -2.67
CA PHE A 24 -5.12 -3.41 -2.78
C PHE A 24 -4.88 -3.97 -1.39
N GLN A 25 -4.93 -5.30 -1.25
CA GLN A 25 -4.73 -5.95 0.05
C GLN A 25 -3.24 -6.07 0.34
N ASN A 26 -2.84 -5.72 1.56
CA ASN A 26 -1.45 -5.80 2.02
C ASN A 26 -0.43 -5.20 1.03
N PRO A 27 -0.62 -3.95 0.54
CA PRO A 27 0.23 -3.34 -0.49
C PRO A 27 1.67 -3.10 -0.02
N SER A 28 1.89 -3.05 1.29
CA SER A 28 3.20 -2.82 1.90
C SER A 28 3.84 -4.09 2.47
N PHE A 29 3.17 -5.25 2.42
CA PHE A 29 3.61 -6.51 3.05
C PHE A 29 3.66 -6.51 4.59
N GLU A 30 3.18 -5.44 5.24
CA GLU A 30 3.20 -5.25 6.71
C GLU A 30 1.88 -5.70 7.40
N GLY A 31 0.96 -6.32 6.67
CA GLY A 31 -0.39 -6.62 7.16
C GLY A 31 -0.49 -7.78 8.16
N ASP A 32 0.49 -8.68 8.18
CA ASP A 32 0.52 -9.87 9.03
C ASP A 32 1.85 -10.00 9.77
N GLU A 33 1.92 -10.91 10.74
CA GLU A 33 3.18 -11.26 11.40
C GLU A 33 4.19 -11.79 10.36
N PRO A 34 5.44 -11.29 10.35
CA PRO A 34 6.46 -11.77 9.44
C PRO A 34 6.66 -13.28 9.58
N GLN A 35 6.54 -14.00 8.47
CA GLN A 35 6.79 -15.45 8.41
C GLN A 35 7.77 -15.76 7.31
N ASP A 36 8.76 -16.59 7.63
CA ASP A 36 9.74 -17.07 6.65
C ASP A 36 9.05 -17.94 5.61
N ALA A 37 9.44 -17.76 4.34
CA ALA A 37 9.07 -18.67 3.24
C ALA A 37 7.55 -18.82 2.99
N THR A 38 6.72 -17.91 3.49
CA THR A 38 5.26 -17.91 3.31
C THR A 38 4.81 -16.83 2.32
N VAL A 39 3.71 -17.07 1.60
CA VAL A 39 3.10 -16.06 0.72
C VAL A 39 2.38 -15.01 1.58
N PRO A 40 2.65 -13.70 1.42
CA PRO A 40 1.97 -12.64 2.18
C PRO A 40 0.44 -12.67 1.96
N ALA A 41 -0.37 -12.36 2.98
CA ALA A 41 -1.82 -12.43 2.79
C ALA A 41 -2.29 -11.43 1.73
N GLY A 42 -3.26 -11.88 0.92
CA GLY A 42 -3.76 -11.10 -0.23
C GLY A 42 -2.92 -11.20 -1.50
N TRP A 43 -1.78 -11.91 -1.45
CA TRP A 43 -0.91 -12.14 -2.61
C TRP A 43 -0.96 -13.60 -3.07
N PHE A 44 -0.54 -13.83 -4.32
CA PHE A 44 -0.48 -15.16 -4.94
C PHE A 44 0.94 -15.45 -5.40
N PRO A 45 1.41 -16.70 -5.31
CA PRO A 45 2.71 -17.07 -5.86
C PRO A 45 2.69 -16.96 -7.39
N CYS A 46 3.82 -16.57 -7.98
CA CYS A 46 3.96 -16.52 -9.45
C CYS A 46 3.87 -17.93 -10.08
N LYS A 47 4.31 -18.96 -9.35
CA LYS A 47 4.23 -20.37 -9.77
C LYS A 47 3.93 -21.25 -8.57
N GLU A 48 3.06 -22.24 -8.74
CA GLU A 48 2.78 -23.21 -7.67
C GLU A 48 4.03 -24.02 -7.31
N GLY A 49 4.21 -24.29 -6.01
CA GLY A 49 5.36 -25.01 -5.50
C GLY A 49 6.67 -24.21 -5.46
N THR A 50 6.64 -22.91 -5.77
CA THR A 50 7.78 -22.02 -5.47
C THR A 50 7.60 -21.39 -4.11
N THR A 51 8.62 -21.48 -3.28
CA THR A 51 8.76 -20.63 -2.10
C THR A 51 9.01 -19.20 -2.59
N PRO A 52 8.28 -18.18 -2.09
CA PRO A 52 8.63 -16.80 -2.39
C PRO A 52 10.10 -16.60 -2.00
N ASP A 53 10.90 -16.15 -2.97
CA ASP A 53 12.31 -15.88 -2.73
C ASP A 53 12.38 -14.89 -1.57
N ILE A 54 13.22 -15.20 -0.59
CA ILE A 54 13.29 -14.49 0.67
C ILE A 54 13.41 -12.99 0.31
N LEU A 55 12.40 -12.16 0.68
CA LEU A 55 12.45 -10.74 1.12
C LEU A 55 11.53 -9.71 0.42
N PRO A 56 11.06 -8.66 1.14
CA PRO A 56 11.55 -8.17 2.44
C PRO A 56 10.77 -8.67 3.68
N GLY A 57 11.55 -9.14 4.66
CA GLY A 57 11.22 -9.57 6.02
C GLY A 57 12.53 -9.57 6.84
N VAL A 58 12.53 -10.02 8.10
CA VAL A 58 13.78 -10.15 8.88
C VAL A 58 14.73 -11.11 8.15
N TRP A 59 15.92 -10.64 7.75
CA TRP A 59 16.92 -11.42 6.98
C TRP A 59 17.58 -12.54 7.81
N GLY A 60 16.82 -13.34 8.55
CA GLY A 60 17.34 -14.18 9.63
C GLY A 60 17.98 -13.36 10.76
N VAL A 61 17.63 -12.07 10.86
CA VAL A 61 18.13 -11.17 11.91
C VAL A 61 17.16 -11.24 13.09
N HIS A 62 17.53 -12.06 14.07
CA HIS A 62 16.83 -12.18 15.36
C HIS A 62 17.53 -11.34 16.43
N THR A 63 17.79 -10.06 16.16
CA THR A 63 18.33 -9.16 17.16
C THR A 63 17.20 -8.49 17.91
N GLU A 64 17.28 -8.49 19.24
CA GLU A 64 16.39 -7.71 20.09
C GLU A 64 16.40 -6.22 19.68
N PRO A 65 15.26 -5.52 19.73
CA PRO A 65 15.21 -4.07 19.47
C PRO A 65 16.22 -3.34 20.35
N ALA A 66 17.05 -2.49 19.74
CA ALA A 66 18.07 -1.74 20.48
C ALA A 66 17.48 -0.67 21.42
N GLU A 67 16.26 -0.22 21.13
CA GLU A 67 15.51 0.73 21.95
C GLU A 67 14.12 0.13 22.21
N GLY A 68 13.91 -0.37 23.42
CA GLY A 68 12.66 -0.97 23.89
C GLY A 68 11.61 0.06 24.34
#